data_AF-A0AAW4VNS0-F1
#
_entry.id   AF-A0AAW4VNS0-F1
#
_cell.length_a   1.000
_cell.length_b   1.000
_cell.length_c   1.000
_cell.angle_alpha   90.00
_cell.angle_beta   90.00
_cell.angle_gamma   90.00
#
_symmetry.space_group_name_H-M   'P 1'
#
loop_
_entity.id
_entity.type
_entity.pdbx_description
1 polymer ?
#
loop_
_entity_poly.entity_id
_entity_poly.type
_entity_poly.pdbx_seq_one_letter_code
_entity_poly.pdbx_strand_id
1 'polypeptide(L)'
;MCGFLVVGSEEFKLQEFNDALDKAAYRGPDYQHISVSNGITWGFNRLSIMDLSTNGNQPFVYKDCTLVCNGEIYNYPELKNKLSKEYTFKSGSDCEVLIPLYDQYGIEILCKYLDAEFAMVLYDTKTKQLIAARDPMGIRPMFYGYSKKEHQICFASEAKALFDLCDDIMPFPPGHYYLDGQFICYNDLSDPKTIVDDDLETIAKNLKTKLEKAVEKRFMSDAPIGYLLSGGLDSSLVCAIGQRLSNQPIHTFAIGMESDPIDLKYAKQVADYLGTEHTEVIMNKEDLYQHLKEVIYHLETFDITTIRASMAMYILCKYIHQNTDIKVIMTGEVSDELFGYKYTDFAPNPKAFQEEASKRIKELYMYDVLRADRCISAHALEGRVPFADVDFVDYSMSIDPAKKMNVYNKGKYLLRHAFEETDYLPRDILFREKAAFSDAVGHSMVDYLKDLADEKYNDEDVLKAKEKYSYCTPFTKESLMYRDIFESFFPQQGKWIKDFWMPNKGWENCDVDDPSARVLKNYGDSGK
;
A
#
# COMPACT_ATOMS: atom_id res chain seq x y z
N MET A 1 9.58 -2.03 -6.60
CA MET A 1 9.86 -0.96 -5.63
C MET A 1 11.23 -1.22 -5.06
N CYS A 2 11.98 -0.23 -4.60
CA CYS A 2 13.28 -0.55 -3.99
C CYS A 2 13.10 -1.30 -2.65
N GLY A 3 14.19 -1.91 -2.17
CA GLY A 3 14.30 -2.50 -0.84
C GLY A 3 15.60 -2.04 -0.17
N PHE A 4 15.60 -1.87 1.14
CA PHE A 4 16.82 -1.54 1.87
C PHE A 4 16.89 -2.29 3.20
N LEU A 5 18.11 -2.39 3.71
CA LEU A 5 18.47 -2.80 5.06
C LEU A 5 19.58 -1.87 5.54
N VAL A 6 19.39 -1.20 6.68
CA VAL A 6 20.40 -0.36 7.31
C VAL A 6 20.54 -0.80 8.76
N VAL A 7 21.74 -1.24 9.12
CA VAL A 7 22.07 -1.73 10.46
C VAL A 7 22.98 -0.72 11.12
N GLY A 8 22.55 -0.14 12.23
CA GLY A 8 23.29 0.88 13.01
C GLY A 8 24.52 0.35 13.75
N SER A 9 25.06 -0.81 13.35
CA SER A 9 26.22 -1.47 13.93
C SER A 9 27.05 -2.21 12.87
N GLU A 10 28.30 -2.52 13.21
CA GLU A 10 29.21 -3.38 12.41
C GLU A 10 29.38 -4.77 13.06
N GLU A 11 28.46 -5.17 13.93
CA GLU A 11 28.57 -6.37 14.77
C GLU A 11 28.36 -7.70 14.01
N PHE A 12 27.80 -7.63 12.81
CA PHE A 12 27.46 -8.77 11.96
C PHE A 12 28.52 -8.94 10.88
N LYS A 13 28.75 -10.19 10.48
CA LYS A 13 29.58 -10.45 9.31
C LYS A 13 28.84 -9.94 8.07
N LEU A 14 29.58 -9.45 7.08
CA LEU A 14 28.99 -9.04 5.80
C LEU A 14 28.12 -10.12 5.14
N GLN A 15 28.47 -11.40 5.31
CA GLN A 15 27.64 -12.50 4.82
C GLN A 15 26.28 -12.57 5.53
N GLU A 16 26.25 -12.42 6.86
CA GLU A 16 24.99 -12.44 7.64
C GLU A 16 24.09 -11.26 7.23
N PHE A 17 24.69 -10.09 6.99
CA PHE A 17 24.00 -8.92 6.46
C PHE A 17 23.47 -9.16 5.04
N ASN A 18 24.29 -9.74 4.16
CA ASN A 18 23.91 -10.05 2.78
C ASN A 18 22.74 -11.02 2.73
N ASP A 19 22.80 -12.13 3.49
CA ASP A 19 21.74 -13.13 3.57
C ASP A 19 20.41 -12.50 4.05
N ALA A 20 20.48 -11.54 4.97
CA ALA A 20 19.32 -10.80 5.45
C ALA A 20 18.77 -9.82 4.41
N LEU A 21 19.64 -9.08 3.70
CA LEU A 21 19.25 -8.17 2.61
C LEU A 21 18.62 -8.94 1.43
N ASP A 22 19.11 -10.13 1.13
CA ASP A 22 18.66 -10.97 0.01
C ASP A 22 17.21 -11.45 0.17
N LYS A 23 16.70 -11.53 1.41
CA LYS A 23 15.28 -11.80 1.69
C LYS A 23 14.33 -10.72 1.14
N ALA A 24 14.85 -9.57 0.72
CA ALA A 24 14.10 -8.50 0.06
C ALA A 24 14.72 -8.09 -1.30
N ALA A 25 15.61 -8.90 -1.89
CA ALA A 25 16.24 -8.62 -3.18
C ALA A 25 15.23 -8.55 -4.33
N TYR A 26 14.17 -9.36 -4.27
CA TYR A 26 13.11 -9.38 -5.29
C TYR A 26 12.42 -8.04 -5.51
N ARG A 27 12.43 -7.15 -4.50
CA ARG A 27 11.81 -5.83 -4.61
C ARG A 27 12.50 -5.01 -5.70
N GLY A 28 13.83 -5.02 -5.66
CA GLY A 28 14.72 -4.24 -6.53
C GLY A 28 15.82 -5.09 -7.15
N PRO A 29 15.52 -5.86 -8.20
CA PRO A 29 16.45 -6.81 -8.80
C PRO A 29 17.48 -6.18 -9.75
N ASP A 30 17.37 -4.88 -10.08
CA ASP A 30 18.18 -4.27 -11.14
C ASP A 30 19.62 -3.99 -10.68
N TYR A 31 19.80 -3.66 -9.40
CA TYR A 31 21.11 -3.42 -8.81
C TYR A 31 21.08 -3.61 -7.28
N GLN A 32 22.09 -4.29 -6.73
CA GLN A 32 22.30 -4.39 -5.30
C GLN A 32 23.60 -3.68 -4.89
N HIS A 33 23.55 -2.92 -3.80
CA HIS A 33 24.70 -2.27 -3.20
C HIS A 33 24.81 -2.62 -1.72
N ILE A 34 26.04 -2.93 -1.28
CA ILE A 34 26.38 -3.11 0.13
C ILE A 34 27.62 -2.29 0.44
N SER A 35 27.58 -1.52 1.52
CA SER A 35 28.74 -0.73 2.00
C SER A 35 28.74 -0.61 3.50
N VAL A 36 29.93 -0.43 4.07
CA VAL A 36 30.12 -0.14 5.50
C VAL A 36 30.79 1.21 5.61
N SER A 37 30.19 2.11 6.41
CA SER A 37 30.76 3.42 6.67
C SER A 37 30.23 3.96 8.00
N ASN A 38 31.12 4.58 8.78
CA ASN A 38 30.79 5.25 10.04
C ASN A 38 30.10 4.34 11.09
N GLY A 39 30.46 3.06 11.18
CA GLY A 39 29.80 2.15 12.13
C GLY A 39 28.45 1.62 11.64
N ILE A 40 28.07 1.87 10.38
CA ILE A 40 26.76 1.53 9.83
C ILE A 40 26.96 0.67 8.58
N THR A 41 26.22 -0.43 8.52
CA THR A 41 26.13 -1.28 7.33
C THR A 41 24.89 -0.91 6.51
N TRP A 42 25.10 -0.59 5.24
CA TRP A 42 24.08 -0.15 4.30
C TRP A 42 23.86 -1.20 3.23
N GLY A 43 22.59 -1.45 2.90
CA GLY A 43 22.15 -2.39 1.89
C GLY A 43 21.00 -1.79 1.10
N PHE A 44 21.09 -1.83 -0.23
CA PHE A 44 20.05 -1.31 -1.11
C PHE A 44 19.85 -2.23 -2.33
N ASN A 45 18.61 -2.60 -2.59
CA ASN A 45 18.14 -3.33 -3.74
C ASN A 45 17.30 -2.37 -4.59
N ARG A 46 17.75 -2.06 -5.80
CA ARG A 46 17.18 -1.03 -6.66
C ARG A 46 16.23 -1.63 -7.69
N LEU A 47 15.02 -1.07 -7.77
CA LEU A 47 14.20 -1.10 -8.97
C LEU A 47 14.34 0.28 -9.64
N SER A 48 14.81 0.32 -10.88
CA SER A 48 15.11 1.56 -11.58
C SER A 48 13.86 2.07 -12.30
N ILE A 49 13.26 3.16 -11.79
CA ILE A 49 12.05 3.79 -12.34
C ILE A 49 12.35 5.21 -12.82
N MET A 50 12.87 6.06 -11.94
CA MET A 50 13.36 7.40 -12.25
C MET A 50 14.89 7.38 -12.39
N ASP A 51 15.40 7.79 -13.55
CA ASP A 51 16.78 7.61 -14.03
C ASP A 51 17.20 6.14 -14.13
N LEU A 52 17.01 5.53 -15.31
CA LEU A 52 17.38 4.12 -15.54
C LEU A 52 18.90 3.87 -15.58
N SER A 53 19.74 4.91 -15.49
CA SER A 53 21.20 4.77 -15.49
C SER A 53 21.73 4.41 -14.10
N THR A 54 23.03 4.11 -14.02
CA THR A 54 23.73 3.86 -12.75
C THR A 54 23.84 5.11 -11.87
N ASN A 55 23.54 6.31 -12.38
CA ASN A 55 23.64 7.54 -11.60
C ASN A 55 22.56 7.63 -10.52
N GLY A 56 21.42 6.97 -10.70
CA GLY A 56 20.38 6.84 -9.68
C GLY A 56 20.61 5.70 -8.68
N ASN A 57 21.76 5.02 -8.72
CA ASN A 57 22.09 3.99 -7.75
C ASN A 57 22.28 4.60 -6.35
N GLN A 58 21.82 3.89 -5.33
CA GLN A 58 21.89 4.31 -3.94
C GLN A 58 22.88 3.43 -3.15
N PRO A 59 23.47 3.92 -2.04
CA PRO A 59 23.13 5.16 -1.33
C PRO A 59 23.53 6.44 -2.06
N PHE A 60 22.71 7.49 -1.92
CA PHE A 60 23.12 8.84 -2.27
C PHE A 60 24.10 9.37 -1.24
N VAL A 61 25.10 10.12 -1.69
CA VAL A 61 26.11 10.74 -0.83
C VAL A 61 26.32 12.19 -1.24
N TYR A 62 26.14 13.11 -0.30
CA TYR A 62 26.46 14.53 -0.48
C TYR A 62 26.96 15.13 0.84
N LYS A 63 28.12 15.80 0.77
CA LYS A 63 28.87 16.31 1.94
C LYS A 63 29.08 15.19 2.97
N ASP A 64 28.52 15.36 4.17
CA ASP A 64 28.68 14.49 5.33
C ASP A 64 27.47 13.56 5.52
N CYS A 65 26.56 13.51 4.53
CA CYS A 65 25.33 12.73 4.60
C CYS A 65 25.32 11.57 3.60
N THR A 66 24.80 10.43 4.07
CA THR A 66 24.52 9.21 3.29
C THR A 66 23.03 8.89 3.42
N LEU A 67 22.33 8.59 2.32
CA LEU A 67 20.89 8.30 2.34
C LEU A 67 20.51 7.14 1.42
N VAL A 68 19.59 6.31 1.88
CA VAL A 68 18.80 5.38 1.03
C VAL A 68 17.32 5.73 1.13
N CYS A 69 16.58 5.55 0.04
CA CYS A 69 15.15 5.78 -0.04
C CYS A 69 14.49 4.75 -0.99
N ASN A 70 13.48 4.06 -0.48
CA ASN A 70 12.46 3.41 -1.29
C ASN A 70 11.28 4.40 -1.40
N GLY A 71 11.17 5.09 -2.54
CA GLY A 71 10.13 6.10 -2.70
C GLY A 71 10.10 6.75 -4.08
N GLU A 72 9.09 7.58 -4.26
CA GLU A 72 8.84 8.44 -5.42
C GLU A 72 8.48 9.84 -4.92
N ILE A 73 9.30 10.83 -5.27
CA ILE A 73 9.15 12.24 -4.89
C ILE A 73 8.48 13.02 -6.03
N TYR A 74 7.15 13.12 -6.01
CA TYR A 74 6.39 13.68 -7.13
C TYR A 74 6.65 15.17 -7.38
N ASN A 75 6.96 15.95 -6.34
CA ASN A 75 7.35 17.35 -6.49
C ASN A 75 8.87 17.57 -6.70
N TYR A 76 9.65 16.53 -7.03
CA TYR A 76 11.08 16.70 -7.28
C TYR A 76 11.43 17.74 -8.35
N PRO A 77 10.65 17.98 -9.44
CA PRO A 77 11.02 18.98 -10.43
C PRO A 77 11.05 20.40 -9.84
N GLU A 78 10.11 20.72 -8.96
CA GLU A 78 10.07 21.99 -8.21
C GLU A 78 11.27 22.08 -7.26
N LEU A 79 11.50 21.02 -6.47
CA LEU A 79 12.60 20.96 -5.51
C LEU A 79 13.97 21.08 -6.22
N LYS A 80 14.15 20.38 -7.34
CA LYS A 80 15.36 20.43 -8.16
C LYS A 80 15.63 21.86 -8.65
N ASN A 81 14.61 22.56 -9.16
CA ASN A 81 14.75 23.96 -9.57
C ASN A 81 15.15 24.88 -8.41
N LYS A 82 14.57 24.67 -7.22
CA LYS A 82 14.88 25.43 -6.01
C LYS A 82 16.32 25.20 -5.52
N LEU A 83 16.74 23.93 -5.50
CA LEU A 83 18.02 23.47 -4.92
C LEU A 83 19.21 23.63 -5.89
N SER A 84 18.96 23.74 -7.20
CA SER A 84 20.01 23.87 -8.23
C SER A 84 20.91 25.11 -8.08
N LYS A 85 20.54 26.07 -7.22
CA LYS A 85 21.38 27.23 -6.88
C LYS A 85 22.57 26.87 -5.99
N GLU A 86 22.43 25.84 -5.16
CA GLU A 86 23.42 25.45 -4.13
C GLU A 86 23.93 24.02 -4.32
N TYR A 87 23.24 23.20 -5.11
CA TYR A 87 23.59 21.81 -5.38
C TYR A 87 23.62 21.51 -6.89
N THR A 88 24.65 20.78 -7.33
CA THR A 88 24.73 20.27 -8.70
C THR A 88 24.29 18.81 -8.74
N PHE A 89 23.13 18.57 -9.33
CA PHE A 89 22.55 17.22 -9.49
C PHE A 89 23.38 16.36 -10.44
N LYS A 90 23.55 15.09 -10.07
CA LYS A 90 24.36 14.09 -10.80
C LYS A 90 23.51 12.99 -11.44
N SER A 91 22.24 12.91 -11.08
CA SER A 91 21.28 11.92 -11.57
C SER A 91 19.95 12.59 -11.99
N GLY A 92 19.14 11.81 -12.69
CA GLY A 92 17.72 12.11 -12.93
C GLY A 92 16.81 11.54 -11.84
N SER A 93 17.34 10.85 -10.83
CA SER A 93 16.53 10.29 -9.76
C SER A 93 15.87 11.41 -8.96
N ASP A 94 14.57 11.27 -8.79
CA ASP A 94 13.71 12.07 -7.93
C ASP A 94 14.22 12.11 -6.47
N CYS A 95 14.73 10.99 -5.96
CA CYS A 95 15.26 10.86 -4.59
C CYS A 95 16.57 11.63 -4.35
N GLU A 96 17.29 12.08 -5.37
CA GLU A 96 18.54 12.84 -5.19
C GLU A 96 18.29 14.20 -4.48
N VAL A 97 17.07 14.76 -4.58
CA VAL A 97 16.70 16.02 -3.93
C VAL A 97 16.71 15.94 -2.39
N LEU A 98 16.68 14.73 -1.82
CA LEU A 98 16.49 14.52 -0.37
C LEU A 98 17.65 15.05 0.46
N ILE A 99 18.91 14.73 0.11
CA ILE A 99 20.06 15.20 0.91
C ILE A 99 20.22 16.72 0.81
N PRO A 100 20.17 17.37 -0.37
CA PRO A 100 20.25 18.83 -0.44
C PRO A 100 19.10 19.54 0.29
N LEU A 101 17.89 18.97 0.28
CA LEU A 101 16.75 19.51 1.04
C LEU A 101 16.97 19.39 2.56
N TYR A 102 17.51 18.25 3.02
CA TYR A 102 17.90 18.05 4.42
C TYR A 102 19.00 19.01 4.85
N ASP A 103 20.07 19.14 4.06
CA ASP A 103 21.22 20.03 4.35
C ASP A 103 20.78 21.50 4.50
N GLN A 104 19.76 21.92 3.75
CA GLN A 104 19.26 23.30 3.81
C GLN A 104 18.24 23.55 4.92
N TYR A 105 17.36 22.59 5.25
CA TYR A 105 16.21 22.84 6.13
C TYR A 105 16.02 21.85 7.28
N GLY A 106 16.79 20.75 7.33
CA GLY A 106 16.65 19.69 8.32
C GLY A 106 15.46 18.74 8.07
N ILE A 107 15.37 17.69 8.89
CA ILE A 107 14.44 16.57 8.68
C ILE A 107 12.96 16.96 8.77
N GLU A 108 12.58 17.82 9.72
CA GLU A 108 11.17 18.20 9.92
C GLU A 108 10.63 18.94 8.69
N ILE A 109 11.38 19.92 8.18
CA ILE A 109 10.98 20.70 7.01
C ILE A 109 11.03 19.84 5.75
N LEU A 110 12.05 18.98 5.61
CA LEU A 110 12.10 18.00 4.53
C LEU A 110 10.79 17.21 4.47
N CYS A 111 10.40 16.53 5.55
CA CYS A 111 9.21 15.68 5.57
C CYS A 111 7.92 16.45 5.24
N LYS A 112 7.80 17.71 5.67
CA LYS A 112 6.62 18.56 5.39
C LYS A 112 6.59 19.12 3.96
N TYR A 113 7.73 19.21 3.29
CA TYR A 113 7.83 19.71 1.91
C TYR A 113 7.61 18.62 0.86
N LEU A 114 7.77 17.34 1.21
CA LEU A 114 7.63 16.25 0.25
C LEU A 114 6.16 16.01 -0.11
N ASP A 115 5.88 16.06 -1.41
CA ASP A 115 4.69 15.45 -2.01
C ASP A 115 5.16 14.12 -2.62
N ALA A 116 5.08 13.05 -1.83
CA ALA A 116 5.83 11.83 -2.09
C ALA A 116 5.22 10.59 -1.41
N GLU A 117 5.63 9.43 -1.91
CA GLU A 117 5.48 8.12 -1.27
C GLU A 117 6.89 7.63 -0.94
N PHE A 118 7.27 7.48 0.33
CA PHE A 118 8.67 7.24 0.68
C PHE A 118 8.88 6.54 2.02
N ALA A 119 9.93 5.74 2.08
CA ALA A 119 10.61 5.29 3.28
C ALA A 119 12.10 5.54 3.09
N MET A 120 12.73 6.31 3.99
CA MET A 120 14.13 6.69 3.86
C MET A 120 14.91 6.52 5.17
N VAL A 121 16.21 6.31 5.03
CA VAL A 121 17.19 6.31 6.12
C VAL A 121 18.35 7.21 5.73
N LEU A 122 18.72 8.15 6.59
CA LEU A 122 19.79 9.12 6.41
C LEU A 122 20.74 9.05 7.60
N TYR A 123 22.04 9.14 7.34
CA TYR A 123 23.03 9.36 8.37
C TYR A 123 23.76 10.68 8.11
N ASP A 124 23.81 11.55 9.12
CA ASP A 124 24.61 12.77 9.11
C ASP A 124 25.85 12.57 9.99
N THR A 125 27.03 12.59 9.37
CA THR A 125 28.31 12.39 10.04
C THR A 125 28.69 13.56 10.96
N LYS A 126 28.19 14.78 10.72
CA LYS A 126 28.46 15.95 11.58
C LYS A 126 27.77 15.81 12.93
N THR A 127 26.50 15.44 12.91
CA THR A 127 25.69 15.27 14.13
C THR A 127 25.81 13.86 14.70
N LYS A 128 26.32 12.90 13.91
CA LYS A 128 26.36 11.46 14.19
C LYS A 128 24.98 10.85 14.41
N GLN A 129 23.97 11.38 13.72
CA GLN A 129 22.58 10.96 13.87
C GLN A 129 22.19 10.03 12.73
N LEU A 130 21.61 8.88 13.10
CA LEU A 130 20.88 8.00 12.19
C LEU A 130 19.40 8.36 12.24
N ILE A 131 18.86 8.78 11.11
CA ILE A 131 17.53 9.35 10.93
C ILE A 131 16.76 8.45 9.98
N ALA A 132 15.48 8.22 10.24
CA ALA A 132 14.60 7.53 9.30
C ALA A 132 13.26 8.26 9.20
N ALA A 133 12.57 8.17 8.07
CA ALA A 133 11.25 8.80 7.90
C ALA A 133 10.39 8.04 6.91
N ARG A 134 9.07 8.06 7.15
CA ARG A 134 8.07 7.36 6.34
C ARG A 134 6.96 8.32 5.92
N ASP A 135 6.40 8.11 4.74
CA ASP A 135 5.30 8.91 4.21
C ASP A 135 4.04 8.88 5.10
N PRO A 136 3.16 9.90 5.03
CA PRO A 136 2.02 10.06 5.93
C PRO A 136 0.99 8.92 5.88
N MET A 137 0.87 8.26 4.72
CA MET A 137 -0.11 7.19 4.49
C MET A 137 0.48 5.79 4.71
N GLY A 138 1.80 5.70 4.90
CA GLY A 138 2.52 4.46 5.06
C GLY A 138 2.60 3.63 3.78
N ILE A 139 2.54 4.28 2.61
CA ILE A 139 2.51 3.66 1.28
C ILE A 139 3.77 2.84 1.03
N ARG A 140 4.94 3.44 1.28
CA ARG A 140 6.20 2.70 1.24
C ARG A 140 6.44 2.06 2.61
N PRO A 141 6.80 0.77 2.67
CA PRO A 141 6.95 0.08 3.93
C PRO A 141 8.30 0.37 4.58
N MET A 142 8.28 0.38 5.91
CA MET A 142 9.48 0.38 6.73
C MET A 142 9.18 -0.29 8.06
N PHE A 143 10.13 -1.08 8.53
CA PHE A 143 10.20 -1.68 9.84
C PHE A 143 11.46 -1.20 10.54
N TYR A 144 11.44 -1.23 11.87
CA TYR A 144 12.63 -1.05 12.69
C TYR A 144 12.77 -2.21 13.66
N GLY A 145 13.99 -2.38 14.18
CA GLY A 145 14.31 -3.33 15.25
C GLY A 145 15.63 -2.94 15.90
N TYR A 146 16.06 -3.68 16.92
CA TYR A 146 17.32 -3.43 17.61
C TYR A 146 18.26 -4.60 17.42
N SER A 147 19.50 -4.32 17.02
CA SER A 147 20.48 -5.35 16.74
C SER A 147 20.77 -6.22 17.98
N LYS A 148 20.93 -7.54 17.77
CA LYS A 148 20.96 -8.52 18.87
C LYS A 148 22.11 -8.39 19.87
N LYS A 149 23.28 -7.86 19.49
CA LYS A 149 24.45 -7.74 20.40
C LYS A 149 24.65 -6.31 20.88
N GLU A 150 24.63 -5.32 19.98
CA GLU A 150 24.91 -3.92 20.33
C GLU A 150 23.65 -3.09 20.64
N HIS A 151 22.46 -3.66 20.41
CA HIS A 151 21.17 -3.02 20.66
C HIS A 151 21.03 -1.65 19.95
N GLN A 152 21.59 -1.56 18.74
CA GLN A 152 21.51 -0.37 17.89
C GLN A 152 20.28 -0.45 16.99
N ILE A 153 19.67 0.70 16.72
CA ILE A 153 18.49 0.75 15.86
C ILE A 153 18.85 0.37 14.42
N CYS A 154 18.01 -0.45 13.82
CA CYS A 154 18.12 -0.93 12.45
C CYS A 154 16.80 -0.68 11.72
N PHE A 155 16.86 -0.49 10.40
CA PHE A 155 15.70 -0.23 9.56
C PHE A 155 15.72 -1.10 8.31
N ALA A 156 14.56 -1.58 7.88
CA ALA A 156 14.42 -2.29 6.62
C ALA A 156 13.07 -2.04 5.97
N SER A 157 12.97 -2.26 4.67
CA SER A 157 11.68 -2.16 3.97
C SER A 157 10.69 -3.25 4.40
N GLU A 158 11.18 -4.43 4.76
CA GLU A 158 10.37 -5.59 5.16
C GLU A 158 10.93 -6.26 6.41
N ALA A 159 10.07 -6.76 7.29
CA ALA A 159 10.44 -7.25 8.62
C ALA A 159 11.37 -8.47 8.56
N LYS A 160 11.21 -9.33 7.56
CA LYS A 160 12.02 -10.53 7.35
C LYS A 160 13.50 -10.24 7.14
N ALA A 161 13.86 -9.04 6.65
CA ALA A 161 15.25 -8.61 6.51
C ALA A 161 15.88 -8.19 7.86
N LEU A 162 15.06 -7.94 8.90
CA LEU A 162 15.53 -7.68 10.26
C LEU A 162 15.54 -8.94 11.12
N PHE A 163 14.73 -9.95 10.77
CA PHE A 163 14.40 -11.10 11.63
C PHE A 163 15.62 -11.85 12.20
N ASP A 164 16.65 -12.06 11.41
CA ASP A 164 17.85 -12.80 11.85
C ASP A 164 18.80 -11.90 12.67
N LEU A 165 18.74 -10.59 12.46
CA LEU A 165 19.71 -9.61 12.98
C LEU A 165 19.20 -8.87 14.22
N CYS A 166 17.89 -8.71 14.36
CA CYS A 166 17.27 -7.81 15.33
C CYS A 166 16.28 -8.52 16.26
N ASP A 167 16.12 -7.94 17.44
CA ASP A 167 15.01 -8.16 18.35
C ASP A 167 14.02 -6.96 18.26
N ASP A 168 12.85 -7.10 18.89
CA ASP A 168 11.82 -6.05 19.00
C ASP A 168 11.41 -5.40 17.67
N ILE A 169 11.25 -6.24 16.64
CA ILE A 169 10.90 -5.78 15.29
C ILE A 169 9.47 -5.27 15.27
N MET A 170 9.28 -4.03 14.82
CA MET A 170 7.98 -3.38 14.74
C MET A 170 7.86 -2.57 13.44
N PRO A 171 6.64 -2.43 12.89
CA PRO A 171 6.40 -1.50 11.80
C PRO A 171 6.78 -0.07 12.20
N PHE A 172 7.47 0.64 11.31
CA PHE A 172 7.75 2.07 11.51
C PHE A 172 6.46 2.88 11.31
N PRO A 173 6.09 3.79 12.23
CA PRO A 173 4.81 4.49 12.16
C PRO A 173 4.71 5.43 10.94
N PRO A 174 3.61 5.39 10.15
CA PRO A 174 3.36 6.34 9.06
C PRO A 174 3.37 7.80 9.51
N GLY A 175 3.82 8.73 8.67
CA GLY A 175 3.81 10.17 8.98
C GLY A 175 4.75 10.58 10.10
N HIS A 176 5.74 9.75 10.41
CA HIS A 176 6.75 10.02 11.43
C HIS A 176 8.16 10.08 10.83
N TYR A 177 9.05 10.75 11.55
CA TYR A 177 10.49 10.55 11.44
C TYR A 177 11.06 10.11 12.78
N TYR A 178 12.16 9.36 12.74
CA TYR A 178 12.95 8.96 13.88
C TYR A 178 14.16 9.87 14.00
N LEU A 179 14.37 10.41 15.20
CA LEU A 179 15.54 11.22 15.56
C LEU A 179 15.83 11.04 17.06
N ASP A 180 17.09 10.75 17.42
CA ASP A 180 17.56 10.65 18.81
C ASP A 180 16.68 9.76 19.72
N GLY A 181 16.28 8.58 19.24
CA GLY A 181 15.48 7.64 20.03
C GLY A 181 13.98 7.92 20.05
N GLN A 182 13.50 8.95 19.34
CA GLN A 182 12.09 9.34 19.33
C GLN A 182 11.48 9.22 17.94
N PHE A 183 10.23 8.75 17.88
CA PHE A 183 9.39 8.82 16.69
C PHE A 183 8.51 10.07 16.80
N ILE A 184 8.72 11.03 15.90
CA ILE A 184 8.03 12.33 15.91
C ILE A 184 7.08 12.38 14.71
N CYS A 185 5.78 12.52 14.98
CA CYS A 185 4.77 12.70 13.96
C CYS A 185 4.92 14.08 13.31
N TYR A 186 5.09 14.12 11.99
CA TYR A 186 5.15 15.37 11.22
C TYR A 186 3.86 15.63 10.43
N ASN A 187 3.06 14.61 10.13
CA ASN A 187 1.78 14.72 9.44
C ASN A 187 0.86 13.52 9.77
N ASP A 188 -0.29 13.78 10.39
CA ASP A 188 -1.33 12.78 10.67
C ASP A 188 -2.58 13.12 9.84
N LEU A 189 -2.70 12.49 8.67
CA LEU A 189 -3.82 12.69 7.74
C LEU A 189 -5.14 12.07 8.22
N SER A 190 -5.11 11.27 9.28
CA SER A 190 -6.32 10.71 9.87
C SER A 190 -7.02 11.66 10.84
N ASP A 191 -6.36 12.77 11.22
CA ASP A 191 -6.88 13.77 12.16
C ASP A 191 -7.06 15.13 11.45
N PRO A 192 -8.16 15.30 10.68
CA PRO A 192 -8.40 16.52 9.91
C PRO A 192 -8.49 17.74 10.84
N LYS A 193 -7.73 18.79 10.52
CA LYS A 193 -7.64 20.01 11.35
C LYS A 193 -8.75 21.01 11.05
N THR A 194 -9.44 20.83 9.93
CA THR A 194 -10.48 21.73 9.44
C THR A 194 -11.67 20.93 8.95
N ILE A 195 -12.85 21.57 8.97
CA ILE A 195 -14.07 21.02 8.37
C ILE A 195 -14.40 21.86 7.13
N VAL A 196 -14.54 21.19 5.99
CA VAL A 196 -14.99 21.75 4.72
C VAL A 196 -16.48 21.45 4.61
N ASP A 197 -17.29 22.51 4.71
CA ASP A 197 -18.75 22.45 4.65
C ASP A 197 -19.31 23.12 3.38
N ASP A 198 -18.55 23.12 2.28
CA ASP A 198 -18.97 23.66 0.99
C ASP A 198 -20.18 22.91 0.39
N ASP A 199 -20.88 23.51 -0.57
CA ASP A 199 -21.98 22.83 -1.26
C ASP A 199 -21.51 21.60 -2.07
N LEU A 200 -22.46 20.72 -2.40
CA LEU A 200 -22.21 19.44 -3.06
C LEU A 200 -21.41 19.59 -4.36
N GLU A 201 -21.72 20.58 -5.19
CA GLU A 201 -21.09 20.80 -6.49
C GLU A 201 -19.65 21.30 -6.32
N THR A 202 -19.42 22.20 -5.36
CA THR A 202 -18.08 22.67 -5.02
C THR A 202 -17.20 21.52 -4.52
N ILE A 203 -17.72 20.67 -3.63
CA ILE A 203 -17.02 19.48 -3.15
C ILE A 203 -16.70 18.53 -4.31
N ALA A 204 -17.70 18.21 -5.13
CA ALA A 204 -17.57 17.33 -6.28
C ALA A 204 -16.48 17.82 -7.26
N LYS A 205 -16.49 19.12 -7.58
CA LYS A 205 -15.46 19.75 -8.43
C LYS A 205 -14.06 19.65 -7.83
N ASN A 206 -13.91 19.90 -6.53
CA ASN A 206 -12.62 19.84 -5.85
C ASN A 206 -12.09 18.41 -5.76
N LEU A 207 -12.94 17.42 -5.43
CA LEU A 207 -12.59 16.01 -5.43
C LEU A 207 -12.08 15.57 -6.81
N LYS A 208 -12.83 15.89 -7.87
CA LYS A 208 -12.41 15.59 -9.25
C LYS A 208 -11.04 16.20 -9.57
N THR A 209 -10.91 17.51 -9.35
CA THR A 209 -9.67 18.25 -9.68
C THR A 209 -8.46 17.71 -8.91
N LYS A 210 -8.64 17.37 -7.63
CA LYS A 210 -7.56 16.82 -6.80
C LYS A 210 -7.20 15.40 -7.22
N LEU A 211 -8.17 14.56 -7.57
CA LEU A 211 -7.90 13.21 -8.08
C LEU A 211 -7.21 13.26 -9.45
N GLU A 212 -7.63 14.16 -10.35
CA GLU A 212 -6.95 14.39 -11.64
C GLU A 212 -5.47 14.72 -11.43
N LYS A 213 -5.16 15.67 -10.54
CA LYS A 213 -3.78 16.05 -10.19
C LYS A 213 -3.00 14.93 -9.50
N ALA A 214 -3.67 14.14 -8.65
CA ALA A 214 -3.05 13.01 -7.95
C ALA A 214 -2.60 11.92 -8.94
N VAL A 215 -3.38 11.66 -10.00
CA VAL A 215 -3.01 10.76 -11.09
C VAL A 215 -1.94 11.39 -11.99
N GLU A 216 -2.09 12.68 -12.35
CA GLU A 216 -1.15 13.41 -13.22
C GLU A 216 0.28 13.37 -12.68
N LYS A 217 0.49 13.72 -11.41
CA LYS A 217 1.84 13.73 -10.81
C LYS A 217 2.48 12.34 -10.75
N ARG A 218 1.66 11.29 -10.69
CA ARG A 218 2.06 9.87 -10.68
C ARG A 218 2.30 9.30 -12.08
N PHE A 219 2.05 10.06 -13.14
CA PHE A 219 2.32 9.66 -14.52
C PHE A 219 3.80 9.84 -14.90
N MET A 220 4.58 10.53 -14.07
CA MET A 220 6.01 10.78 -14.28
C MET A 220 6.84 9.51 -14.03
N SER A 221 7.39 8.89 -15.08
CA SER A 221 8.19 7.66 -15.00
C SER A 221 9.10 7.53 -16.22
N ASP A 222 10.36 7.10 -16.05
CA ASP A 222 11.21 6.69 -17.18
C ASP A 222 10.97 5.22 -17.59
N ALA A 223 10.21 4.46 -16.79
CA ALA A 223 9.83 3.08 -17.06
C ALA A 223 8.34 2.94 -17.45
N PRO A 224 7.93 1.87 -18.17
CA PRO A 224 6.54 1.71 -18.62
C PRO A 224 5.54 1.55 -17.46
N ILE A 225 4.37 2.18 -17.62
CA ILE A 225 3.27 2.21 -16.64
C ILE A 225 2.12 1.33 -17.11
N GLY A 226 1.62 0.48 -16.21
CA GLY A 226 0.38 -0.28 -16.32
C GLY A 226 -0.62 0.09 -15.23
N TYR A 227 -1.85 -0.40 -15.39
CA TYR A 227 -2.98 -0.08 -14.53
C TYR A 227 -3.71 -1.35 -14.11
N LEU A 228 -4.03 -1.48 -12.82
CA LEU A 228 -4.96 -2.52 -12.37
C LEU A 228 -6.40 -2.04 -12.60
N LEU A 229 -7.17 -2.81 -13.36
CA LEU A 229 -8.55 -2.47 -13.73
C LEU A 229 -9.49 -3.60 -13.30
N SER A 230 -10.24 -3.39 -12.22
CA SER A 230 -11.24 -4.35 -11.74
C SER A 230 -12.65 -4.09 -12.28
N GLY A 231 -12.88 -2.97 -12.98
CA GLY A 231 -14.22 -2.51 -13.34
C GLY A 231 -15.03 -1.97 -12.14
N GLY A 232 -14.43 -1.89 -10.95
CA GLY A 232 -14.96 -1.10 -9.83
C GLY A 232 -14.78 0.39 -10.07
N LEU A 233 -15.55 1.22 -9.34
CA LEU A 233 -15.52 2.69 -9.47
C LEU A 233 -14.09 3.26 -9.42
N ASP A 234 -13.32 2.84 -8.42
CA ASP A 234 -12.07 3.50 -8.04
C ASP A 234 -10.95 3.25 -9.06
N SER A 235 -10.70 1.97 -9.38
CA SER A 235 -9.72 1.59 -10.41
C SER A 235 -10.11 2.11 -11.78
N SER A 236 -11.41 2.14 -12.11
CA SER A 236 -11.91 2.67 -13.38
C SER A 236 -11.68 4.18 -13.51
N LEU A 237 -11.86 4.96 -12.43
CA LEU A 237 -11.56 6.40 -12.44
C LEU A 237 -10.06 6.66 -12.64
N VAL A 238 -9.19 5.90 -11.96
CA VAL A 238 -7.73 6.02 -12.15
C VAL A 238 -7.34 5.68 -13.60
N CYS A 239 -7.90 4.62 -14.18
CA CYS A 239 -7.67 4.26 -15.58
C CYS A 239 -8.21 5.34 -16.54
N ALA A 240 -9.40 5.88 -16.29
CA ALA A 240 -10.00 6.90 -17.14
C ALA A 240 -9.18 8.21 -17.15
N ILE A 241 -8.69 8.64 -15.98
CA ILE A 241 -7.78 9.79 -15.89
C ILE A 241 -6.45 9.47 -16.57
N GLY A 242 -5.86 8.31 -16.32
CA GLY A 242 -4.61 7.87 -16.96
C GLY A 242 -4.69 7.83 -18.48
N GLN A 243 -5.78 7.30 -19.03
CA GLN A 243 -6.02 7.24 -20.48
C GLN A 243 -6.12 8.63 -21.12
N ARG A 244 -6.63 9.64 -20.40
CA ARG A 244 -6.68 11.02 -20.91
C ARG A 244 -5.33 11.73 -20.93
N LEU A 245 -4.44 11.34 -20.02
CA LEU A 245 -3.08 11.85 -19.95
C LEU A 245 -2.16 11.19 -21.00
N SER A 246 -2.58 10.05 -21.53
CA SER A 246 -1.84 9.30 -22.54
C SER A 246 -2.35 9.56 -23.96
N ASN A 247 -1.42 9.74 -24.90
CA ASN A 247 -1.73 9.77 -26.34
C ASN A 247 -1.78 8.36 -26.98
N GLN A 248 -1.49 7.32 -26.20
CA GLN A 248 -1.55 5.92 -26.61
C GLN A 248 -2.51 5.15 -25.69
N PRO A 249 -3.08 4.02 -26.14
CA PRO A 249 -3.80 3.11 -25.25
C PRO A 249 -2.95 2.76 -24.03
N ILE A 250 -3.48 2.97 -22.82
CA ILE A 250 -2.79 2.52 -21.60
C ILE A 250 -2.93 1.00 -21.46
N HIS A 251 -1.94 0.34 -20.85
CA HIS A 251 -2.02 -1.09 -20.55
C HIS A 251 -2.82 -1.32 -19.27
N THR A 252 -3.88 -2.12 -19.35
CA THR A 252 -4.78 -2.42 -18.23
C THR A 252 -4.85 -3.92 -17.97
N PHE A 253 -4.86 -4.31 -16.70
CA PHE A 253 -4.82 -5.70 -16.29
C PHE A 253 -5.94 -6.01 -15.30
N ALA A 254 -6.67 -7.09 -15.55
CA ALA A 254 -7.69 -7.63 -14.66
C ALA A 254 -7.40 -9.10 -14.35
N ILE A 255 -7.88 -9.58 -13.20
CA ILE A 255 -7.80 -11.00 -12.83
C ILE A 255 -9.16 -11.50 -12.33
N GLY A 256 -9.48 -12.75 -12.64
CA GLY A 256 -10.68 -13.43 -12.17
C GLY A 256 -10.50 -14.93 -12.05
N MET A 257 -11.36 -15.55 -11.24
CA MET A 257 -11.48 -17.01 -11.19
C MET A 257 -12.01 -17.56 -12.52
N GLU A 258 -11.64 -18.78 -12.88
CA GLU A 258 -12.13 -19.44 -14.09
C GLU A 258 -13.65 -19.69 -14.12
N SER A 259 -14.28 -19.84 -12.95
CA SER A 259 -15.67 -20.31 -12.84
C SER A 259 -16.72 -19.21 -12.77
N ASP A 260 -16.40 -18.09 -12.11
CA ASP A 260 -17.38 -17.09 -11.68
C ASP A 260 -16.81 -15.66 -11.53
N PRO A 261 -16.02 -15.15 -12.49
CA PRO A 261 -15.40 -13.83 -12.35
C PRO A 261 -16.40 -12.70 -12.67
N ILE A 262 -16.85 -11.99 -11.63
CA ILE A 262 -17.75 -10.84 -11.80
C ILE A 262 -16.98 -9.63 -12.38
N ASP A 263 -15.78 -9.38 -11.86
CA ASP A 263 -15.00 -8.17 -12.20
C ASP A 263 -14.50 -8.15 -13.65
N LEU A 264 -14.14 -9.30 -14.24
CA LEU A 264 -13.62 -9.34 -15.62
C LEU A 264 -14.60 -8.75 -16.63
N LYS A 265 -15.91 -9.02 -16.47
CA LYS A 265 -16.96 -8.43 -17.31
C LYS A 265 -16.94 -6.90 -17.26
N TYR A 266 -16.86 -6.33 -16.06
CA TYR A 266 -16.89 -4.87 -15.89
C TYR A 266 -15.56 -4.22 -16.27
N ALA A 267 -14.44 -4.87 -15.96
CA ALA A 267 -13.12 -4.45 -16.40
C ALA A 267 -13.07 -4.34 -17.93
N LYS A 268 -13.58 -5.35 -18.64
CA LYS A 268 -13.70 -5.34 -20.09
C LYS A 268 -14.58 -4.21 -20.62
N GLN A 269 -15.75 -3.96 -20.00
CA GLN A 269 -16.62 -2.84 -20.39
C GLN A 269 -15.90 -1.49 -20.28
N VAL A 270 -15.12 -1.29 -19.21
CA VAL A 270 -14.35 -0.06 -19.01
C VAL A 270 -13.20 0.03 -20.00
N ALA A 271 -12.47 -1.06 -20.22
CA ALA A 271 -11.40 -1.11 -21.21
C ALA A 271 -11.89 -0.80 -22.63
N ASP A 272 -13.00 -1.41 -23.05
CA ASP A 272 -13.61 -1.18 -24.36
C ASP A 272 -14.10 0.27 -24.51
N TYR A 273 -14.62 0.88 -23.43
CA TYR A 273 -15.06 2.29 -23.43
C TYR A 273 -13.87 3.27 -23.53
N LEU A 274 -12.80 2.99 -22.79
CA LEU A 274 -11.60 3.84 -22.73
C LEU A 274 -10.65 3.61 -23.92
N GLY A 275 -10.76 2.48 -24.62
CA GLY A 275 -9.86 2.10 -25.70
C GLY A 275 -8.47 1.67 -25.21
N THR A 276 -8.40 0.98 -24.07
CA THR A 276 -7.14 0.53 -23.45
C THR A 276 -6.61 -0.76 -24.09
N GLU A 277 -5.31 -1.02 -23.93
CA GLU A 277 -4.73 -2.33 -24.22
C GLU A 277 -5.00 -3.24 -23.01
N HIS A 278 -6.04 -4.07 -23.10
CA HIS A 278 -6.56 -4.83 -21.96
C HIS A 278 -6.13 -6.30 -21.95
N THR A 279 -5.66 -6.75 -20.80
CA THR A 279 -5.31 -8.16 -20.55
C THR A 279 -6.10 -8.71 -19.38
N GLU A 280 -6.78 -9.83 -19.61
CA GLU A 280 -7.48 -10.60 -18.58
C GLU A 280 -6.64 -11.81 -18.20
N VAL A 281 -6.38 -11.97 -16.91
CA VAL A 281 -5.68 -13.13 -16.33
C VAL A 281 -6.70 -14.01 -15.64
N ILE A 282 -6.66 -15.31 -15.92
CA ILE A 282 -7.54 -16.30 -15.30
C ILE A 282 -6.74 -17.11 -14.28
N MET A 283 -7.28 -17.27 -13.08
CA MET A 283 -6.73 -18.15 -12.04
C MET A 283 -7.72 -19.24 -11.65
N ASN A 284 -7.19 -20.36 -11.15
CA ASN A 284 -7.97 -21.51 -10.71
C ASN A 284 -7.64 -21.90 -9.25
N LYS A 285 -8.28 -22.97 -8.77
CA LYS A 285 -8.11 -23.48 -7.40
C LYS A 285 -6.65 -23.85 -7.08
N GLU A 286 -5.93 -24.48 -8.00
CA GLU A 286 -4.55 -24.92 -7.78
C GLU A 286 -3.59 -23.73 -7.66
N ASP A 287 -3.82 -22.66 -8.42
CA ASP A 287 -3.04 -21.41 -8.29
C ASP A 287 -3.13 -20.86 -6.86
N LEU A 288 -4.33 -20.90 -6.24
CA LEU A 288 -4.53 -20.45 -4.87
C LEU A 288 -3.73 -21.31 -3.88
N TYR A 289 -3.80 -22.63 -4.05
CA TYR A 289 -3.20 -23.59 -3.12
C TYR A 289 -1.68 -23.54 -3.18
N GLN A 290 -1.14 -23.39 -4.40
CA GLN A 290 0.30 -23.30 -4.65
C GLN A 290 0.88 -22.00 -4.06
N HIS A 291 0.18 -20.87 -4.18
CA HIS A 291 0.73 -19.56 -3.82
C HIS A 291 0.42 -19.11 -2.38
N LEU A 292 -0.48 -19.75 -1.65
CA LEU A 292 -0.91 -19.28 -0.31
C LEU A 292 0.26 -19.04 0.65
N LYS A 293 1.21 -19.97 0.73
CA LYS A 293 2.38 -19.82 1.63
C LYS A 293 3.31 -18.70 1.19
N GLU A 294 3.53 -18.55 -0.11
CA GLU A 294 4.38 -17.50 -0.68
C GLU A 294 3.76 -16.12 -0.43
N VAL A 295 2.44 -16.01 -0.64
CA VAL A 295 1.68 -14.78 -0.36
C VAL A 295 1.79 -14.38 1.10
N ILE A 296 1.58 -15.31 2.04
CA ILE A 296 1.72 -15.02 3.49
C ILE A 296 3.16 -14.61 3.85
N TYR A 297 4.17 -15.25 3.26
CA TYR A 297 5.57 -14.88 3.46
C TYR A 297 5.88 -13.45 3.01
N HIS A 298 5.39 -13.06 1.82
CA HIS A 298 5.60 -11.71 1.29
C HIS A 298 4.78 -10.66 2.05
N LEU A 299 3.55 -10.98 2.47
CA LEU A 299 2.72 -10.04 3.20
C LEU A 299 3.21 -9.77 4.62
N GLU A 300 3.85 -10.75 5.26
CA GLU A 300 4.22 -10.66 6.67
C GLU A 300 3.00 -10.43 7.58
N THR A 301 1.86 -11.05 7.24
CA THR A 301 0.59 -10.94 8.00
C THR A 301 -0.19 -12.26 8.01
N PHE A 302 -1.15 -12.37 8.93
CA PHE A 302 -2.10 -13.47 9.05
C PHE A 302 -3.56 -13.02 8.89
N ASP A 303 -3.78 -11.74 8.53
CA ASP A 303 -5.13 -11.18 8.38
C ASP A 303 -5.93 -11.83 7.24
N ILE A 304 -7.18 -12.22 7.52
CA ILE A 304 -8.05 -12.95 6.57
C ILE A 304 -8.29 -12.12 5.31
N THR A 305 -8.74 -10.87 5.47
CA THR A 305 -9.14 -10.00 4.36
C THR A 305 -7.96 -9.69 3.46
N THR A 306 -6.84 -9.35 4.10
CA THR A 306 -5.59 -9.03 3.43
C THR A 306 -5.10 -10.22 2.61
N ILE A 307 -5.04 -11.43 3.19
CA ILE A 307 -4.58 -12.64 2.48
C ILE A 307 -5.52 -12.98 1.32
N ARG A 308 -6.83 -13.03 1.54
CA ARG A 308 -7.82 -13.35 0.48
C ARG A 308 -7.67 -12.41 -0.72
N ALA A 309 -7.62 -11.10 -0.48
CA ALA A 309 -7.46 -10.11 -1.56
C ALA A 309 -6.06 -10.17 -2.21
N SER A 310 -5.03 -10.54 -1.45
CA SER A 310 -3.66 -10.62 -1.94
C SER A 310 -3.42 -11.77 -2.90
N MET A 311 -4.16 -12.88 -2.80
CA MET A 311 -4.00 -14.02 -3.71
C MET A 311 -4.12 -13.60 -5.17
N ALA A 312 -5.21 -12.90 -5.50
CA ALA A 312 -5.46 -12.44 -6.87
C ALA A 312 -4.46 -11.36 -7.30
N MET A 313 -4.16 -10.39 -6.43
CA MET A 313 -3.22 -9.31 -6.75
C MET A 313 -1.78 -9.84 -6.98
N TYR A 314 -1.34 -10.80 -6.16
CA TYR A 314 -0.04 -11.44 -6.29
C TYR A 314 0.09 -12.16 -7.64
N ILE A 315 -0.87 -13.01 -7.97
CA ILE A 315 -0.88 -13.77 -9.24
C ILE A 315 -0.94 -12.81 -10.44
N LEU A 316 -1.73 -11.75 -10.37
CA LEU A 316 -1.79 -10.73 -11.42
C LEU A 316 -0.45 -10.01 -11.61
N CYS A 317 0.19 -9.58 -10.52
CA CYS A 317 1.48 -8.90 -10.58
C CYS A 317 2.59 -9.83 -11.09
N LYS A 318 2.53 -11.12 -10.72
CA LYS A 318 3.42 -12.16 -11.26
C LYS A 318 3.26 -12.27 -12.77
N TYR A 319 2.02 -12.32 -13.26
CA TYR A 319 1.75 -12.37 -14.70
C TYR A 319 2.32 -11.13 -15.41
N ILE A 320 2.05 -9.93 -14.90
CA ILE A 320 2.53 -8.67 -15.50
C ILE A 320 4.05 -8.68 -15.61
N HIS A 321 4.74 -9.02 -14.53
CA HIS A 321 6.21 -9.10 -14.51
C HIS A 321 6.78 -10.10 -15.51
N GLN A 322 6.13 -11.26 -15.68
CA GLN A 322 6.63 -12.33 -16.53
C GLN A 322 6.30 -12.15 -18.02
N ASN A 323 5.25 -11.39 -18.35
CA ASN A 323 4.71 -11.33 -19.71
C ASN A 323 4.76 -9.93 -20.34
N THR A 324 5.23 -8.91 -19.62
CA THR A 324 5.30 -7.53 -20.09
C THR A 324 6.61 -6.85 -19.67
N ASP A 325 6.88 -5.67 -20.20
CA ASP A 325 7.99 -4.79 -19.79
C ASP A 325 7.56 -3.73 -18.75
N ILE A 326 6.32 -3.82 -18.26
CA ILE A 326 5.77 -2.88 -17.28
C ILE A 326 6.52 -2.98 -15.96
N LYS A 327 6.80 -1.81 -15.37
CA LYS A 327 7.51 -1.69 -14.09
C LYS A 327 6.73 -0.89 -13.06
N VAL A 328 5.83 0.00 -13.49
CA VAL A 328 5.00 0.84 -12.60
C VAL A 328 3.53 0.43 -12.75
N ILE A 329 2.82 0.34 -11.63
CA ILE A 329 1.44 -0.10 -11.53
C ILE A 329 0.62 0.94 -10.78
N MET A 330 -0.34 1.53 -11.47
CA MET A 330 -1.34 2.44 -10.89
C MET A 330 -2.51 1.63 -10.32
N THR A 331 -2.94 1.94 -9.09
CA THR A 331 -4.03 1.22 -8.41
C THR A 331 -5.14 2.17 -7.93
N GLY A 332 -6.32 1.62 -7.63
CA GLY A 332 -7.46 2.35 -7.07
C GLY A 332 -7.65 2.16 -5.56
N GLU A 333 -6.62 1.74 -4.83
CA GLU A 333 -6.65 1.49 -3.38
C GLU A 333 -6.95 2.77 -2.59
N VAL A 334 -7.27 2.69 -1.29
CA VAL A 334 -7.45 3.82 -0.36
C VAL A 334 -8.77 4.61 -0.51
N SER A 335 -9.45 4.50 -1.66
CA SER A 335 -10.73 5.18 -1.86
C SER A 335 -11.82 4.74 -0.86
N ASP A 336 -11.85 3.47 -0.44
CA ASP A 336 -12.86 2.97 0.50
C ASP A 336 -12.69 3.50 1.91
N GLU A 337 -11.45 3.70 2.35
CA GLU A 337 -11.08 4.22 3.65
C GLU A 337 -11.52 5.68 3.81
N LEU A 338 -11.57 6.42 2.69
CA LEU A 338 -11.98 7.82 2.64
C LEU A 338 -13.50 8.00 2.52
N PHE A 339 -14.15 7.19 1.67
CA PHE A 339 -15.56 7.36 1.28
C PHE A 339 -16.52 6.27 1.77
N GLY A 340 -15.99 5.26 2.46
CA GLY A 340 -16.75 4.22 3.12
C GLY A 340 -16.80 2.86 2.38
N TYR A 341 -16.81 1.79 3.18
CA TYR A 341 -17.14 0.43 2.75
C TYR A 341 -18.64 0.15 2.86
N LYS A 342 -19.11 -1.02 2.40
CA LYS A 342 -20.52 -1.44 2.56
C LYS A 342 -21.01 -1.43 4.02
N TYR A 343 -20.18 -1.79 5.00
CA TYR A 343 -20.59 -1.73 6.41
C TYR A 343 -20.72 -0.30 6.95
N THR A 344 -20.10 0.69 6.28
CA THR A 344 -20.21 2.10 6.70
C THR A 344 -21.57 2.71 6.41
N ASP A 345 -22.41 2.04 5.61
CA ASP A 345 -23.83 2.36 5.48
C ASP A 345 -24.58 2.21 6.82
N PHE A 346 -24.05 1.40 7.75
CA PHE A 346 -24.60 1.22 9.10
C PHE A 346 -23.99 2.17 10.14
N ALA A 347 -23.15 3.13 9.73
CA ALA A 347 -22.60 4.11 10.66
C ALA A 347 -23.75 4.90 11.33
N PRO A 348 -23.82 4.95 12.67
CA PRO A 348 -24.99 5.49 13.37
C PRO A 348 -25.15 7.00 13.25
N ASN A 349 -24.08 7.73 12.92
CA ASN A 349 -24.07 9.18 12.75
C ASN A 349 -22.76 9.63 12.05
N PRO A 350 -22.67 10.90 11.60
CA PRO A 350 -21.49 11.41 10.90
C PRO A 350 -20.19 11.30 11.70
N LYS A 351 -20.26 11.50 13.03
CA LYS A 351 -19.08 11.38 13.90
C LYS A 351 -18.53 9.95 13.90
N ALA A 352 -19.39 8.95 14.03
CA ALA A 352 -18.98 7.55 13.98
C ALA A 352 -18.38 7.17 12.60
N PHE A 353 -18.95 7.69 11.51
CA PHE A 353 -18.36 7.52 10.16
C PHE A 353 -16.95 8.11 10.10
N GLN A 354 -16.76 9.33 10.60
CA GLN A 354 -15.44 9.98 10.61
C GLN A 354 -14.44 9.23 11.49
N GLU A 355 -14.83 8.78 12.68
CA GLU A 355 -13.98 7.99 13.58
C GLU A 355 -13.54 6.67 12.91
N GLU A 356 -14.42 6.02 12.16
CA GLU A 356 -14.09 4.81 11.41
C GLU A 356 -13.15 5.12 10.24
N ALA A 357 -13.42 6.17 9.43
CA ALA A 357 -12.50 6.59 8.36
C ALA A 357 -11.10 6.91 8.91
N SER A 358 -11.02 7.70 9.99
CA SER A 358 -9.78 8.00 10.69
C SER A 358 -9.06 6.75 11.18
N LYS A 359 -9.79 5.78 11.76
CA LYS A 359 -9.22 4.48 12.14
C LYS A 359 -8.64 3.75 10.93
N ARG A 360 -9.37 3.69 9.81
CA ARG A 360 -8.93 2.97 8.60
C ARG A 360 -7.68 3.59 7.99
N ILE A 361 -7.58 4.92 7.98
CA ILE A 361 -6.36 5.61 7.55
C ILE A 361 -5.17 5.30 8.48
N LYS A 362 -5.36 5.32 9.81
CA LYS A 362 -4.28 4.96 10.77
C LYS A 362 -3.80 3.53 10.63
N GLU A 363 -4.69 2.62 10.28
CA GLU A 363 -4.41 1.18 10.21
C GLU A 363 -4.08 0.71 8.79
N LEU A 364 -4.15 1.59 7.79
CA LEU A 364 -4.01 1.29 6.37
C LEU A 364 -2.72 0.53 6.03
N TYR A 365 -1.61 0.92 6.67
CA TYR A 365 -0.29 0.30 6.47
C TYR A 365 -0.18 -1.14 6.98
N MET A 366 -1.19 -1.64 7.71
CA MET A 366 -1.28 -3.02 8.21
C MET A 366 -2.17 -3.91 7.31
N TYR A 367 -2.93 -3.31 6.39
CA TYR A 367 -3.96 -3.98 5.58
C TYR A 367 -3.80 -3.67 4.09
N ASP A 368 -4.63 -2.78 3.53
CA ASP A 368 -4.77 -2.57 2.08
C ASP A 368 -3.49 -2.06 1.40
N VAL A 369 -2.81 -1.10 2.01
CA VAL A 369 -1.51 -0.62 1.48
C VAL A 369 -0.39 -1.63 1.68
N LEU A 370 -0.45 -2.45 2.75
CA LEU A 370 0.47 -3.57 2.92
C LEU A 370 0.31 -4.58 1.79
N ARG A 371 -0.93 -4.98 1.48
CA ARG A 371 -1.24 -5.86 0.34
C ARG A 371 -0.75 -5.24 -0.96
N ALA A 372 -1.12 -4.00 -1.24
CA ALA A 372 -0.76 -3.31 -2.47
C ALA A 372 0.77 -3.27 -2.65
N ASP A 373 1.52 -2.87 -1.61
CA ASP A 373 2.98 -2.87 -1.70
C ASP A 373 3.55 -4.28 -1.88
N ARG A 374 3.18 -5.24 -1.03
CA ARG A 374 3.84 -6.55 -1.00
C ARG A 374 3.54 -7.40 -2.22
N CYS A 375 2.30 -7.40 -2.70
CA CYS A 375 1.94 -8.15 -3.91
C CYS A 375 2.62 -7.59 -5.17
N ILE A 376 2.70 -6.26 -5.29
CA ILE A 376 3.31 -5.61 -6.45
C ILE A 376 4.84 -5.77 -6.39
N SER A 377 5.45 -5.47 -5.24
CA SER A 377 6.90 -5.53 -5.07
C SER A 377 7.47 -6.96 -5.09
N ALA A 378 6.70 -7.99 -4.70
CA ALA A 378 7.09 -9.40 -4.81
C ALA A 378 7.50 -9.81 -6.23
N HIS A 379 7.06 -9.06 -7.24
CA HIS A 379 7.34 -9.31 -8.64
C HIS A 379 8.08 -8.14 -9.30
N ALA A 380 8.93 -7.43 -8.54
CA ALA A 380 9.79 -6.36 -9.06
C ALA A 380 9.03 -5.26 -9.83
N LEU A 381 7.83 -4.93 -9.36
CA LEU A 381 7.01 -3.83 -9.83
C LEU A 381 6.93 -2.73 -8.76
N GLU A 382 6.57 -1.52 -9.17
CA GLU A 382 6.26 -0.39 -8.30
C GLU A 382 4.76 -0.09 -8.27
N GLY A 383 4.18 0.02 -7.08
CA GLY A 383 2.79 0.48 -6.92
C GLY A 383 2.73 1.99 -6.72
N ARG A 384 1.73 2.65 -7.32
CA ARG A 384 1.40 4.06 -7.08
C ARG A 384 -0.09 4.19 -6.79
N VAL A 385 -0.44 4.96 -5.76
CA VAL A 385 -1.80 5.00 -5.20
C VAL A 385 -2.37 6.42 -5.20
N PRO A 386 -3.00 6.89 -6.30
CA PRO A 386 -3.50 8.26 -6.43
C PRO A 386 -4.51 8.70 -5.35
N PHE A 387 -5.37 7.79 -4.88
CA PHE A 387 -6.31 8.10 -3.80
C PHE A 387 -5.63 8.32 -2.45
N ALA A 388 -4.37 7.92 -2.30
CA ALA A 388 -3.56 8.16 -1.11
C ALA A 388 -2.69 9.44 -1.22
N ASP A 389 -2.95 10.26 -2.24
CA ASP A 389 -2.31 11.56 -2.40
C ASP A 389 -2.60 12.47 -1.21
N VAL A 390 -1.57 13.12 -0.67
CA VAL A 390 -1.67 13.94 0.54
C VAL A 390 -2.72 15.04 0.39
N ASP A 391 -2.77 15.73 -0.75
CA ASP A 391 -3.72 16.83 -1.00
C ASP A 391 -5.16 16.31 -1.21
N PHE A 392 -5.30 15.12 -1.80
CA PHE A 392 -6.60 14.47 -1.98
C PHE A 392 -7.16 13.94 -0.66
N VAL A 393 -6.33 13.25 0.13
CA VAL A 393 -6.70 12.69 1.45
C VAL A 393 -7.04 13.81 2.42
N ASP A 394 -6.20 14.84 2.54
CA ASP A 394 -6.42 15.97 3.45
C ASP A 394 -7.77 16.66 3.16
N TYR A 395 -8.06 16.92 1.89
CA TYR A 395 -9.36 17.47 1.49
C TYR A 395 -10.52 16.52 1.80
N SER A 396 -10.40 15.24 1.40
CA SER A 396 -11.47 14.24 1.57
C SER A 396 -11.80 13.97 3.04
N MET A 397 -10.77 13.96 3.90
CA MET A 397 -10.93 13.80 5.35
C MET A 397 -11.49 15.05 6.02
N SER A 398 -11.26 16.24 5.44
CA SER A 398 -11.81 17.50 5.93
C SER A 398 -13.28 17.73 5.53
N ILE A 399 -13.82 17.08 4.51
CA ILE A 399 -15.24 17.20 4.14
C ILE A 399 -16.14 16.83 5.33
N ASP A 400 -17.17 17.64 5.60
CA ASP A 400 -18.20 17.32 6.60
C ASP A 400 -18.67 15.86 6.44
N PRO A 401 -18.45 14.98 7.44
CA PRO A 401 -18.80 13.57 7.32
C PRO A 401 -20.27 13.32 7.04
N ALA A 402 -21.18 14.25 7.36
CA ALA A 402 -22.59 14.12 7.01
C ALA A 402 -22.81 14.03 5.49
N LYS A 403 -21.94 14.66 4.70
CA LYS A 403 -21.97 14.62 3.23
C LYS A 403 -21.36 13.34 2.65
N LYS A 404 -20.52 12.65 3.44
CA LYS A 404 -19.91 11.35 3.06
C LYS A 404 -20.81 10.16 3.39
N MET A 405 -21.71 10.30 4.36
CA MET A 405 -22.67 9.24 4.71
C MET A 405 -23.57 8.88 3.52
N ASN A 406 -23.92 7.60 3.43
CA ASN A 406 -24.77 7.09 2.36
C ASN A 406 -26.27 7.45 2.58
N VAL A 407 -26.64 8.68 2.22
CA VAL A 407 -28.04 9.16 2.23
C VAL A 407 -28.75 9.00 0.89
N TYR A 408 -28.01 8.70 -0.17
CA TYR A 408 -28.51 8.55 -1.55
C TYR A 408 -28.77 7.09 -1.95
N ASN A 409 -28.65 6.16 -1.00
CA ASN A 409 -28.69 4.71 -1.25
C ASN A 409 -27.67 4.27 -2.33
N LYS A 410 -26.51 4.92 -2.33
CA LYS A 410 -25.37 4.64 -3.21
C LYS A 410 -24.07 4.96 -2.48
N GLY A 411 -23.27 3.94 -2.19
CA GLY A 411 -21.96 4.11 -1.55
C GLY A 411 -21.03 4.99 -2.41
N LYS A 412 -20.19 5.80 -1.76
CA LYS A 412 -19.30 6.79 -2.39
C LYS A 412 -20.01 7.78 -3.32
N TYR A 413 -21.24 8.17 -3.00
CA TYR A 413 -22.03 9.07 -3.86
C TYR A 413 -21.28 10.34 -4.25
N LEU A 414 -20.59 11.01 -3.31
CA LEU A 414 -19.79 12.21 -3.61
C LEU A 414 -18.78 11.99 -4.73
N LEU A 415 -18.03 10.88 -4.67
CA LEU A 415 -17.03 10.54 -5.68
C LEU A 415 -17.70 10.23 -7.02
N ARG A 416 -18.83 9.52 -7.02
CA ARG A 416 -19.57 9.23 -8.27
C ARG A 416 -20.10 10.51 -8.92
N HIS A 417 -20.70 11.37 -8.11
CA HIS A 417 -21.27 12.63 -8.53
C HIS A 417 -20.20 13.59 -9.09
N ALA A 418 -18.99 13.57 -8.52
CA ALA A 418 -17.82 14.31 -9.05
C ALA A 418 -17.49 14.01 -10.52
N PHE A 419 -17.91 12.86 -11.04
CA PHE A 419 -17.68 12.43 -12.41
C PHE A 419 -18.98 12.20 -13.20
N GLU A 420 -20.15 12.50 -12.65
CA GLU A 420 -21.46 12.19 -13.27
C GLU A 420 -21.69 12.91 -14.59
N GLU A 421 -21.41 14.21 -14.64
CA GLU A 421 -21.58 15.05 -15.83
C GLU A 421 -20.28 15.13 -16.65
N THR A 422 -19.58 14.00 -16.73
CA THR A 422 -18.32 13.87 -17.48
C THR A 422 -18.35 12.63 -18.37
N ASP A 423 -17.40 12.53 -19.29
CA ASP A 423 -17.17 11.40 -20.19
C ASP A 423 -16.02 10.50 -19.70
N TYR A 424 -15.72 10.49 -18.40
CA TYR A 424 -14.68 9.61 -17.84
C TYR A 424 -15.09 8.15 -17.84
N LEU A 425 -16.34 7.85 -17.50
CA LEU A 425 -16.87 6.49 -17.41
C LEU A 425 -18.31 6.45 -17.92
N PRO A 426 -18.78 5.32 -18.48
CA PRO A 426 -20.19 5.15 -18.80
C PRO A 426 -21.01 5.13 -17.51
N ARG A 427 -22.24 5.69 -17.56
CA ARG A 427 -23.12 5.87 -16.39
C ARG A 427 -23.34 4.57 -15.60
N ASP A 428 -23.47 3.45 -16.30
CA ASP A 428 -23.71 2.14 -15.69
C ASP A 428 -22.52 1.64 -14.84
N ILE A 429 -21.28 1.96 -15.25
CA ILE A 429 -20.08 1.68 -14.44
C ILE A 429 -20.00 2.69 -13.29
N LEU A 430 -20.19 3.98 -13.59
CA LEU A 430 -20.07 5.04 -12.60
C LEU A 430 -21.04 4.87 -11.42
N PHE A 431 -22.21 4.28 -11.65
CA PHE A 431 -23.22 4.02 -10.62
C PHE A 431 -23.43 2.54 -10.28
N ARG A 432 -22.54 1.64 -10.72
CA ARG A 432 -22.56 0.21 -10.34
C ARG A 432 -22.47 0.02 -8.82
N GLU A 433 -23.18 -0.98 -8.31
CA GLU A 433 -23.07 -1.42 -6.91
C GLU A 433 -21.66 -1.91 -6.56
N LYS A 434 -21.22 -1.61 -5.33
CA LYS A 434 -19.88 -1.98 -4.88
C LYS A 434 -19.82 -3.47 -4.55
N ALA A 435 -18.98 -4.21 -5.28
CA ALA A 435 -18.52 -5.54 -4.89
C ALA A 435 -17.13 -5.44 -4.23
N ALA A 436 -16.90 -6.17 -3.13
CA ALA A 436 -15.57 -6.23 -2.51
C ALA A 436 -14.63 -7.09 -3.37
N PHE A 437 -13.34 -6.76 -3.42
CA PHE A 437 -12.39 -7.35 -4.37
C PHE A 437 -12.32 -8.88 -4.29
N SER A 438 -12.17 -9.45 -3.08
CA SER A 438 -12.15 -10.90 -2.88
C SER A 438 -13.45 -11.60 -3.29
N ASP A 439 -14.55 -10.86 -3.39
CA ASP A 439 -15.83 -11.39 -3.80
C ASP A 439 -16.08 -11.27 -5.29
N ALA A 440 -15.57 -10.20 -5.88
CA ALA A 440 -15.78 -9.85 -7.27
C ALA A 440 -14.81 -10.54 -8.23
N VAL A 441 -13.62 -10.90 -7.74
CA VAL A 441 -12.67 -11.79 -8.44
C VAL A 441 -13.28 -13.17 -8.71
N GLY A 442 -14.10 -13.67 -7.78
CA GLY A 442 -14.84 -14.91 -7.91
C GLY A 442 -15.26 -15.44 -6.54
N HIS A 443 -16.52 -15.81 -6.39
CA HIS A 443 -17.06 -16.30 -5.12
C HIS A 443 -16.35 -17.57 -4.65
N SER A 444 -16.05 -18.45 -5.61
CA SER A 444 -15.32 -19.70 -5.46
C SER A 444 -13.95 -19.56 -4.78
N MET A 445 -13.24 -18.42 -4.94
CA MET A 445 -11.91 -18.24 -4.35
C MET A 445 -11.94 -18.35 -2.83
N VAL A 446 -12.90 -17.67 -2.19
CA VAL A 446 -13.07 -17.69 -0.73
C VAL A 446 -13.49 -19.07 -0.26
N ASP A 447 -14.36 -19.74 -1.02
CA ASP A 447 -14.85 -21.07 -0.68
C ASP A 447 -13.70 -22.10 -0.76
N TYR A 448 -12.85 -22.06 -1.78
CA TYR A 448 -11.68 -22.93 -1.87
C TYR A 448 -10.68 -22.74 -0.73
N LEU A 449 -10.45 -21.50 -0.28
CA LEU A 449 -9.58 -21.25 0.87
C LEU A 449 -10.17 -21.77 2.18
N LYS A 450 -11.50 -21.69 2.35
CA LYS A 450 -12.22 -22.27 3.49
C LYS A 450 -12.18 -23.79 3.45
N ASP A 451 -12.44 -24.40 2.29
CA ASP A 451 -12.36 -25.86 2.08
C ASP A 451 -10.96 -26.38 2.45
N LEU A 452 -9.90 -25.69 2.02
CA LEU A 452 -8.52 -26.05 2.37
C LEU A 452 -8.26 -26.01 3.88
N ALA A 453 -8.89 -25.07 4.60
CA ALA A 453 -8.80 -24.99 6.04
C ALA A 453 -9.62 -26.10 6.72
N ASP A 454 -10.81 -26.42 6.21
CA ASP A 454 -11.67 -27.49 6.70
C ASP A 454 -11.05 -28.88 6.54
N GLU A 455 -10.23 -29.11 5.50
CA GLU A 455 -9.47 -30.34 5.33
C GLU A 455 -8.39 -30.55 6.41
N LYS A 456 -7.88 -29.47 7.02
CA LYS A 456 -6.74 -29.50 7.94
C LYS A 456 -7.09 -29.30 9.40
N TYR A 457 -8.16 -28.57 9.69
CA TYR A 457 -8.51 -28.12 11.04
C TYR A 457 -9.96 -28.46 11.37
N ASN A 458 -10.19 -28.81 12.63
CA ASN A 458 -11.53 -29.01 13.19
C ASN A 458 -11.87 -27.90 14.22
N ASP A 459 -13.10 -27.89 14.72
CA ASP A 459 -13.56 -26.85 15.65
C ASP A 459 -12.82 -26.89 17.01
N GLU A 460 -12.35 -28.06 17.44
CA GLU A 460 -11.55 -28.20 18.66
C GLU A 460 -10.18 -27.51 18.51
N ASP A 461 -9.59 -27.54 17.32
CA ASP A 461 -8.33 -26.84 17.04
C ASP A 461 -8.50 -25.32 17.17
N VAL A 462 -9.62 -24.77 16.68
CA VAL A 462 -9.94 -23.33 16.81
C VAL A 462 -10.17 -22.96 18.28
N LEU A 463 -10.87 -23.79 19.06
CA LEU A 463 -11.08 -23.54 20.49
C LEU A 463 -9.76 -23.54 21.29
N LYS A 464 -8.80 -24.37 20.87
CA LYS A 464 -7.45 -24.45 21.46
C LYS A 464 -6.50 -23.39 20.92
N ALA A 465 -6.85 -22.66 19.85
CA ALA A 465 -5.98 -21.65 19.25
C ALA A 465 -5.51 -20.60 20.27
N LYS A 466 -6.32 -20.25 21.27
CA LYS A 466 -5.97 -19.33 22.37
C LYS A 466 -4.79 -19.80 23.23
N GLU A 467 -4.55 -21.11 23.30
CA GLU A 467 -3.44 -21.70 24.05
C GLU A 467 -2.11 -21.49 23.32
N LYS A 468 -2.16 -21.48 21.98
CA LYS A 468 -1.01 -21.25 21.10
C LYS A 468 -0.80 -19.76 20.82
N TYR A 469 -1.89 -19.01 20.65
CA TYR A 469 -1.90 -17.62 20.20
C TYR A 469 -2.79 -16.77 21.10
N SER A 470 -2.19 -16.14 22.11
CA SER A 470 -2.90 -15.28 23.06
C SER A 470 -3.18 -13.87 22.52
N TYR A 471 -2.45 -13.44 21.49
CA TYR A 471 -2.65 -12.15 20.80
C TYR A 471 -3.30 -12.37 19.44
N CYS A 472 -4.37 -11.61 19.13
CA CYS A 472 -5.20 -11.76 17.94
C CYS A 472 -5.53 -13.24 17.68
N THR A 473 -6.18 -13.88 18.66
CA THR A 473 -6.49 -15.30 18.61
C THR A 473 -7.35 -15.62 17.39
N PRO A 474 -6.95 -16.59 16.54
CA PRO A 474 -7.79 -17.06 15.45
C PRO A 474 -9.16 -17.54 15.93
N PHE A 475 -10.22 -17.16 15.19
CA PHE A 475 -11.61 -17.46 15.54
C PHE A 475 -12.34 -18.28 14.48
N THR A 476 -11.64 -18.65 13.40
CA THR A 476 -12.10 -19.56 12.34
C THR A 476 -10.98 -20.53 11.97
N LYS A 477 -11.30 -21.64 11.32
CA LYS A 477 -10.29 -22.57 10.79
C LYS A 477 -9.38 -21.90 9.76
N GLU A 478 -9.94 -21.01 8.94
CA GLU A 478 -9.19 -20.23 7.96
C GLU A 478 -8.18 -19.29 8.62
N SER A 479 -8.61 -18.48 9.61
CA SER A 479 -7.67 -17.63 10.36
C SER A 479 -6.62 -18.45 11.11
N LEU A 480 -6.97 -19.64 11.59
CA LEU A 480 -6.02 -20.54 12.24
C LEU A 480 -4.98 -21.06 11.25
N MET A 481 -5.41 -21.49 10.05
CA MET A 481 -4.52 -21.92 8.98
C MET A 481 -3.55 -20.80 8.59
N TYR A 482 -4.04 -19.58 8.37
CA TYR A 482 -3.19 -18.44 8.04
C TYR A 482 -2.21 -18.10 9.16
N ARG A 483 -2.68 -18.13 10.42
CA ARG A 483 -1.83 -17.88 11.58
C ARG A 483 -0.73 -18.93 11.73
N ASP A 484 -1.05 -20.21 11.53
CA ASP A 484 -0.06 -21.29 11.56
C ASP A 484 1.00 -21.14 10.46
N ILE A 485 0.60 -20.76 9.24
CA ILE A 485 1.55 -20.50 8.15
C ILE A 485 2.43 -19.29 8.49
N PHE A 486 1.84 -18.19 8.95
CA PHE A 486 2.57 -16.99 9.38
C PHE A 486 3.60 -17.30 10.46
N GLU A 487 3.20 -18.01 11.52
CA GLU A 487 4.08 -18.36 12.65
C GLU A 487 5.20 -19.35 12.26
N SER A 488 5.03 -20.09 11.16
CA SER A 488 6.10 -20.93 10.61
C SER A 488 7.24 -20.14 9.98
N PHE A 489 6.98 -18.91 9.54
CA PHE A 489 7.98 -17.98 9.01
C PHE A 489 8.43 -16.95 10.05
N PHE A 490 7.48 -16.43 10.83
CA PHE A 490 7.65 -15.27 11.73
C PHE A 490 7.15 -15.60 13.14
N PRO A 491 7.81 -16.52 13.86
CA PRO A 491 7.36 -16.95 15.17
C PRO A 491 7.25 -15.78 16.16
N GLN A 492 6.11 -15.72 16.85
CA GLN A 492 5.74 -14.75 17.88
C GLN A 492 5.65 -13.28 17.41
N GLN A 493 5.50 -13.05 16.10
CA GLN A 493 5.38 -11.70 15.52
C GLN A 493 3.93 -11.23 15.33
N GLY A 494 3.00 -11.78 16.11
CA GLY A 494 1.57 -11.45 16.01
C GLY A 494 1.24 -9.96 16.18
N LYS A 495 2.12 -9.18 16.81
CA LYS A 495 1.94 -7.75 17.12
C LYS A 495 2.22 -6.80 15.95
N TRP A 496 2.64 -7.30 14.80
CA TRP A 496 2.81 -6.47 13.60
C TRP A 496 1.50 -5.92 13.05
N ILE A 497 0.38 -6.57 13.36
CA ILE A 497 -0.97 -6.03 13.14
C ILE A 497 -1.69 -5.81 14.48
N LYS A 498 -2.63 -4.88 14.48
CA LYS A 498 -3.40 -4.54 15.68
C LYS A 498 -4.52 -5.54 15.98
N ASP A 499 -5.25 -5.93 14.95
CA ASP A 499 -6.30 -6.95 15.01
C ASP A 499 -6.59 -7.50 13.60
N PHE A 500 -7.49 -8.47 13.48
CA PHE A 500 -8.07 -8.83 12.17
C PHE A 500 -8.87 -7.63 11.62
N TRP A 501 -8.74 -7.38 10.32
CA TRP A 501 -9.60 -6.42 9.64
C TRP A 501 -11.03 -6.97 9.66
N MET A 502 -11.93 -6.25 10.33
CA MET A 502 -13.35 -6.61 10.45
C MET A 502 -14.23 -5.35 10.34
N PRO A 503 -15.48 -5.51 9.86
CA PRO A 503 -16.54 -4.54 10.08
C PRO A 503 -16.65 -4.14 11.55
N ASN A 504 -17.15 -2.93 11.81
CA ASN A 504 -17.27 -2.44 13.18
C ASN A 504 -18.36 -3.21 13.94
N LYS A 505 -17.96 -4.19 14.77
CA LYS A 505 -18.88 -5.06 15.52
C LYS A 505 -19.84 -4.31 16.46
N GLY A 506 -19.53 -3.06 16.82
CA GLY A 506 -20.40 -2.23 17.65
C GLY A 506 -21.58 -1.59 16.89
N TRP A 507 -21.59 -1.67 15.56
CA TRP A 507 -22.67 -1.11 14.73
C TRP A 507 -23.74 -2.14 14.40
N GLU A 508 -24.95 -1.64 14.17
CA GLU A 508 -26.08 -2.50 13.81
C GLU A 508 -25.75 -3.31 12.55
N ASN A 509 -26.07 -4.60 12.55
CA ASN A 509 -25.86 -5.51 11.42
C ASN A 509 -24.39 -5.74 11.01
N CYS A 510 -23.43 -5.36 11.87
CA CYS A 510 -21.99 -5.51 11.61
C CYS A 510 -21.27 -6.49 12.55
N ASP A 511 -21.97 -7.07 13.54
CA ASP A 511 -21.40 -8.14 14.38
C ASP A 511 -21.42 -9.47 13.62
N VAL A 512 -20.35 -9.71 12.88
CA VAL A 512 -20.15 -10.88 12.02
C VAL A 512 -18.78 -11.52 12.27
N ASP A 513 -18.66 -12.80 11.94
CA ASP A 513 -17.43 -13.59 12.07
C ASP A 513 -16.78 -13.92 10.71
N ASP A 514 -17.18 -13.21 9.65
CA ASP A 514 -16.48 -13.19 8.37
C ASP A 514 -16.33 -11.72 7.93
N PRO A 515 -15.13 -11.27 7.52
CA PRO A 515 -14.93 -9.90 7.09
C PRO A 515 -15.56 -9.57 5.72
N SER A 516 -16.00 -10.57 4.95
CA SER A 516 -16.60 -10.38 3.64
C SER A 516 -17.85 -9.50 3.71
N ALA A 517 -18.02 -8.63 2.72
CA ALA A 517 -19.25 -7.86 2.61
C ALA A 517 -20.49 -8.74 2.35
N ARG A 518 -20.31 -9.99 1.87
CA ARG A 518 -21.41 -10.94 1.57
C ARG A 518 -22.25 -11.30 2.79
N VAL A 519 -21.67 -11.29 3.98
CA VAL A 519 -22.39 -11.62 5.21
C VAL A 519 -23.17 -10.44 5.79
N LEU A 520 -23.03 -9.25 5.19
CA LEU A 520 -23.76 -8.05 5.60
C LEU A 520 -25.16 -8.04 4.97
N LYS A 521 -26.16 -7.60 5.75
CA LYS A 521 -27.56 -7.57 5.30
C LYS A 521 -27.82 -6.66 4.08
N ASN A 522 -26.99 -5.64 3.86
CA ASN A 522 -27.09 -4.70 2.75
C ASN A 522 -26.24 -5.08 1.53
N TYR A 523 -25.69 -6.30 1.47
CA TYR A 523 -24.93 -6.74 0.30
C TYR A 523 -25.77 -6.72 -0.99
N GLY A 524 -27.03 -7.16 -0.90
CA GLY A 524 -28.03 -6.99 -1.97
C GLY A 524 -27.54 -7.48 -3.35
N ASP A 525 -27.73 -6.64 -4.37
CA ASP A 525 -27.34 -6.91 -5.77
C ASP A 525 -25.83 -6.76 -6.04
N SER A 526 -25.01 -6.50 -5.02
CA SER A 526 -23.55 -6.28 -5.19
C SER A 526 -22.81 -7.53 -5.70
N GLY A 527 -23.37 -8.72 -5.50
CA GLY A 527 -22.81 -10.00 -5.99
C GLY A 527 -23.49 -10.56 -7.24
N LYS A 528 -24.32 -9.77 -7.93
CA LYS A 528 -25.06 -10.21 -9.13
C LYS A 528 -24.41 -9.78 -10.45
#